data_AF-S4P6N1-F1
#
_entry.id   AF-S4P6N1-F1
#
_cell.length_a   1.000
_cell.length_b   1.000
_cell.length_c   1.000
_cell.angle_alpha   90.00
_cell.angle_beta   90.00
_cell.angle_gamma   90.00
#
_symmetry.space_group_name_H-M   'P 1'
#
loop_
_entity.id
_entity.type
_entity.pdbx_description
1 polymer ?
#
loop_
_entity_poly.entity_id
_entity_poly.type
_entity_poly.pdbx_seq_one_letter_code
_entity_poly.pdbx_strand_id
1 'polypeptide(L)'
;MLFYMTVVVLVASAQAKFYTDCGSKLSTVERVGVSGCSEDATECVLKRNSNVTISVDFTPTVDAKSLETVVHGVIMSLPVPFPLPQPDACKDCGLTCPIKAG
;
A
#
# COMPACT_ATOMS: atom_id res chain seq x y z
N MET A 1 -9.32 -18.97 -49.71
CA MET A 1 -8.50 -19.52 -48.63
C MET A 1 -7.44 -18.50 -48.26
N LEU A 2 -7.64 -17.71 -47.20
CA LEU A 2 -6.60 -16.87 -46.57
C LEU A 2 -7.06 -16.66 -45.12
N PHE A 3 -6.68 -17.57 -44.24
CA PHE A 3 -6.93 -17.48 -42.80
C PHE A 3 -5.82 -16.66 -42.15
N TYR A 4 -6.11 -15.42 -41.77
CA TYR A 4 -5.24 -14.58 -40.95
C TYR A 4 -5.25 -15.11 -39.50
N MET A 5 -4.13 -15.70 -39.07
CA MET A 5 -3.88 -16.05 -37.67
C MET A 5 -3.39 -14.79 -36.93
N THR A 6 -4.31 -14.07 -36.29
CA THR A 6 -3.97 -12.99 -35.36
C THR A 6 -3.51 -13.59 -34.03
N VAL A 7 -2.20 -13.58 -33.78
CA VAL A 7 -1.64 -13.94 -32.47
C VAL A 7 -1.82 -12.75 -31.52
N VAL A 8 -2.74 -12.87 -30.57
CA VAL A 8 -2.89 -11.90 -29.47
C VAL A 8 -1.91 -12.29 -28.37
N VAL A 9 -0.79 -11.56 -28.28
CA VAL A 9 0.15 -11.68 -27.16
C VAL A 9 -0.40 -10.87 -25.99
N LEU A 10 -0.93 -11.56 -24.97
CA LEU A 10 -1.25 -10.97 -23.68
C LEU A 10 0.05 -10.64 -22.95
N VAL A 11 0.51 -9.40 -23.08
CA VAL A 11 1.62 -8.89 -22.26
C VAL A 11 1.08 -8.66 -20.85
N ALA A 12 1.30 -9.63 -19.96
CA ALA A 12 1.06 -9.44 -18.54
C ALA A 12 2.17 -8.55 -17.98
N SER A 13 1.89 -7.25 -17.81
CA SER A 13 2.79 -6.34 -17.12
C SER A 13 2.81 -6.68 -15.63
N ALA A 14 3.82 -7.44 -15.20
CA ALA A 14 4.13 -7.59 -13.78
C ALA A 14 4.75 -6.28 -13.29
N GLN A 15 3.94 -5.39 -12.72
CA GLN A 15 4.47 -4.20 -12.05
C GLN A 15 5.22 -4.65 -10.80
N ALA A 16 6.53 -4.40 -10.74
CA ALA A 16 7.33 -4.65 -9.56
C ALA A 16 6.87 -3.67 -8.46
N LYS A 17 5.95 -4.10 -7.61
CA LYS A 17 5.54 -3.32 -6.44
C LYS A 17 6.60 -3.53 -5.34
N PHE A 18 7.19 -2.46 -4.79
CA PHE A 18 8.03 -2.50 -3.58
C PHE A 18 7.24 -2.82 -2.30
N TYR A 19 6.02 -3.35 -2.43
CA TYR A 19 5.12 -3.71 -1.35
C TYR A 19 4.95 -5.22 -1.31
N THR A 20 4.96 -5.77 -0.11
CA THR A 20 4.61 -7.15 0.17
C THR A 20 3.56 -7.17 1.27
N ASP A 21 2.45 -7.84 1.05
CA ASP A 21 1.43 -8.03 2.09
C ASP A 21 1.99 -8.91 3.21
N CYS A 22 1.98 -8.37 4.42
CA CYS A 22 2.47 -9.02 5.63
C CYS A 22 1.37 -9.75 6.43
N GLY A 23 0.15 -9.84 5.90
CA GLY A 23 -0.93 -10.63 6.49
C GLY A 23 -2.22 -9.85 6.73
N SER A 24 -2.69 -9.09 5.75
CA SER A 24 -3.96 -8.37 5.80
C SER A 24 -5.14 -9.36 5.89
N LYS A 25 -5.93 -9.28 6.98
CA LYS A 25 -7.04 -10.23 7.26
C LYS A 25 -8.43 -9.65 7.09
N LEU A 26 -8.59 -8.35 7.31
CA LEU A 26 -9.87 -7.64 7.34
C LEU A 26 -9.99 -6.60 6.22
N SER A 27 -9.06 -6.63 5.27
CA SER A 27 -9.03 -5.77 4.10
C SER A 27 -8.18 -6.40 3.00
N THR A 28 -8.44 -5.96 1.77
CA THR A 28 -7.57 -6.22 0.61
C THR A 28 -6.81 -4.94 0.30
N VAL A 29 -5.47 -4.99 0.23
CA VAL A 29 -4.66 -3.84 -0.18
C VAL A 29 -4.56 -3.82 -1.70
N GLU A 30 -5.02 -2.72 -2.30
CA GLU A 30 -5.04 -2.55 -3.76
C GLU A 30 -3.72 -1.90 -4.24
N ARG A 31 -3.29 -0.86 -3.53
CA ARG A 31 -2.15 -0.05 -3.92
C ARG A 31 -1.45 0.55 -2.71
N VAL A 32 -0.12 0.61 -2.80
CA VAL A 32 0.74 1.33 -1.86
C VAL A 32 1.56 2.32 -2.66
N GLY A 33 1.49 3.59 -2.29
CA GLY A 33 2.22 4.68 -2.92
C GLY A 33 3.12 5.38 -1.92
N VAL A 34 4.30 5.82 -2.39
CA VAL A 34 5.23 6.63 -1.59
C VAL A 34 5.70 7.80 -2.43
N SER A 35 5.49 9.02 -1.94
CA SER A 35 5.83 10.24 -2.68
C SER A 35 7.33 10.27 -3.02
N GLY A 36 7.65 10.51 -4.28
CA GLY A 36 9.03 10.58 -4.76
C GLY A 36 9.67 9.23 -5.11
N CYS A 37 8.92 8.12 -5.02
CA CYS A 37 9.34 6.81 -5.49
C CYS A 37 8.55 6.39 -6.73
N SER A 38 9.22 5.67 -7.64
CA SER A 38 8.59 5.14 -8.86
C SER A 38 7.75 3.91 -8.54
N GLU A 39 6.65 3.69 -9.28
CA GLU A 39 5.77 2.53 -9.06
C GLU A 39 6.43 1.19 -9.42
N ASP A 40 7.43 1.22 -10.30
CA ASP A 40 8.23 0.07 -10.74
C ASP A 40 9.55 -0.08 -9.95
N ALA A 41 9.76 0.76 -8.93
CA ALA A 41 10.96 0.67 -8.09
C ALA A 41 10.94 -0.60 -7.24
N THR A 42 12.09 -1.28 -7.13
CA THR A 42 12.26 -2.43 -6.23
C THR A 42 12.44 -2.02 -4.77
N GLU A 43 12.88 -0.79 -4.53
CA GLU A 43 13.07 -0.19 -3.22
C GLU A 43 12.74 1.31 -3.25
N CYS A 44 12.31 1.86 -2.11
CA CYS A 44 11.99 3.27 -1.98
C CYS A 44 12.90 3.92 -0.92
N VAL A 45 13.85 4.74 -1.38
CA VAL A 45 14.82 5.40 -0.50
C VAL A 45 14.22 6.65 0.13
N LEU A 46 13.90 6.58 1.41
CA LEU A 46 13.42 7.73 2.18
C LEU A 46 14.60 8.59 2.65
N LYS A 47 14.68 9.84 2.20
CA LYS A 47 15.78 10.74 2.54
C LYS A 47 15.57 11.34 3.93
N ARG A 48 16.62 11.34 4.75
CA ARG A 48 16.61 12.03 6.04
C ARG A 48 16.32 13.52 5.85
N ASN A 49 15.60 14.11 6.81
CA ASN A 49 15.19 15.52 6.80
C ASN A 49 14.37 15.91 5.56
N SER A 50 13.59 14.97 5.02
CA SER A 50 12.62 15.22 3.95
C SER A 50 11.23 14.77 4.38
N ASN A 51 10.20 15.39 3.80
CA ASN A 51 8.82 14.98 3.99
C ASN A 51 8.45 13.94 2.94
N VAL A 52 7.80 12.87 3.39
CA VAL A 52 7.29 11.80 2.54
C VAL A 52 5.86 11.51 2.92
N THR A 53 5.01 11.32 1.92
CA THR A 53 3.63 10.87 2.08
C THR A 53 3.54 9.42 1.63
N ILE A 54 2.99 8.57 2.50
CA ILE A 54 2.66 7.17 2.20
C ILE A 54 1.15 7.09 2.07
N SER A 55 0.67 6.46 1.00
CA SER A 55 -0.75 6.25 0.74
C SER A 55 -1.03 4.77 0.56
N VAL A 56 -2.12 4.29 1.16
CA VAL A 56 -2.56 2.91 1.08
C VAL A 56 -4.03 2.91 0.65
N ASP A 57 -4.28 2.37 -0.53
CA ASP A 57 -5.63 2.12 -1.01
C ASP A 57 -6.00 0.70 -0.60
N PHE A 58 -7.10 0.55 0.13
CA PHE A 58 -7.56 -0.74 0.62
C PHE A 58 -9.08 -0.83 0.62
N THR A 59 -9.57 -2.06 0.43
CA THR A 59 -10.99 -2.40 0.51
C THR A 59 -11.24 -3.15 1.82
N PRO A 60 -11.97 -2.58 2.79
CA PRO A 60 -12.30 -3.27 4.03
C PRO A 60 -13.34 -4.38 3.80
N THR A 61 -13.17 -5.52 4.47
CA THR A 61 -14.14 -6.64 4.43
C THR A 61 -15.15 -6.60 5.58
N VAL A 62 -14.96 -5.70 6.55
CA VAL A 62 -15.81 -5.52 7.72
C VAL A 62 -16.00 -4.04 8.03
N ASP A 63 -17.12 -3.70 8.66
CA ASP A 63 -17.33 -2.36 9.21
C ASP A 63 -16.37 -2.10 10.39
N ALA A 64 -15.78 -0.91 10.43
CA ALA A 64 -14.87 -0.49 11.49
C ALA A 64 -15.22 0.92 11.99
N LYS A 65 -15.38 1.07 13.31
CA LYS A 65 -15.66 2.38 13.93
C LYS A 65 -14.41 3.25 14.10
N SER A 66 -13.25 2.61 14.22
CA SER A 66 -11.96 3.23 14.44
C SER A 66 -10.90 2.48 13.65
N LEU A 67 -9.84 3.18 13.25
CA LEU A 67 -8.71 2.61 12.55
C LEU A 67 -7.43 3.21 13.13
N GLU A 68 -6.45 2.37 13.45
CA GLU A 68 -5.18 2.78 14.04
C GLU A 68 -4.04 2.44 13.08
N THR A 69 -3.14 3.39 12.87
CA THR A 69 -1.94 3.24 12.05
C THR A 69 -0.76 2.87 12.94
N VAL A 70 -0.11 1.76 12.61
CA VAL A 70 1.09 1.30 13.31
C VAL A 70 2.23 1.12 12.30
N VAL A 71 3.38 1.72 12.58
CA VAL A 71 4.56 1.65 11.70
C VAL A 71 5.71 0.96 12.45
N HIS A 72 6.39 0.06 11.76
CA HIS A 72 7.60 -0.59 12.24
C HIS A 72 8.70 -0.48 11.20
N GLY A 73 9.93 -0.18 11.64
CA GLY A 73 11.14 -0.34 10.84
C GLY A 73 11.79 -1.68 11.18
N VAL A 74 12.13 -2.50 10.17
CA VAL A 74 12.79 -3.79 10.40
C VAL A 74 14.30 -3.62 10.22
N ILE A 75 15.07 -3.82 11.30
CA ILE A 75 16.54 -3.71 11.30
C ILE A 75 17.11 -5.05 11.74
N MET A 76 17.94 -5.68 10.91
CA MET A 76 18.50 -7.02 11.20
C MET A 76 17.42 -8.03 11.61
N SER A 77 16.30 -8.04 10.88
CA SER A 77 15.11 -8.87 11.14
C SER A 77 14.35 -8.59 12.45
N LEU A 78 14.72 -7.55 13.20
CA LEU A 78 14.01 -7.10 14.39
C LEU A 78 13.05 -5.94 14.05
N PRO A 79 11.73 -6.06 14.30
CA PRO A 79 10.81 -4.94 14.14
C PRO A 79 10.99 -3.94 15.28
N VAL A 80 11.28 -2.70 14.93
CA VAL A 80 11.42 -1.56 15.84
C VAL A 80 10.25 -0.61 15.60
N PRO A 81 9.44 -0.27 16.63
CA PRO A 81 8.32 0.65 16.48
C PRO A 81 8.77 2.04 16.00
N PHE A 82 8.03 2.61 15.05
CA PHE A 82 8.17 4.00 14.63
C PHE A 82 6.92 4.77 15.09
N PRO A 83 7.01 5.58 16.16
CA PRO A 83 5.85 6.25 16.72
C PRO A 83 5.35 7.35 15.77
N LEU A 84 4.05 7.37 15.53
CA LEU A 84 3.38 8.43 14.78
C LEU A 84 2.85 9.51 15.73
N PRO A 85 2.94 10.80 15.38
CA PRO A 85 2.33 11.87 16.16
C PRO A 85 0.80 11.72 16.29
N GLN A 86 0.16 11.18 15.26
CA GLN A 86 -1.26 10.86 15.21
C GLN A 86 -1.43 9.43 14.68
N PRO A 87 -1.69 8.44 15.54
CA PRO A 87 -1.94 7.07 15.11
C PRO A 87 -3.39 6.81 14.71
N ASP A 88 -4.36 7.65 15.10
CA ASP A 88 -5.77 7.48 14.72
C ASP A 88 -5.96 7.82 13.24
N ALA A 89 -6.12 6.80 12.39
CA ALA A 89 -6.28 6.96 10.95
C ALA A 89 -7.64 7.58 10.57
N CYS A 90 -8.60 7.62 11.49
CA CYS A 90 -9.84 8.37 11.29
C CYS A 90 -9.63 9.88 11.42
N LYS A 91 -8.43 10.33 11.82
CA LYS A 91 -8.07 11.74 11.95
C LYS A 91 -6.94 12.07 10.98
N ASP A 92 -7.11 13.16 10.23
CA ASP A 92 -6.06 13.78 9.41
C ASP A 92 -5.43 12.88 8.31
N CYS A 93 -6.00 11.69 8.03
CA CYS A 93 -5.50 10.72 7.05
C CYS A 93 -6.45 10.51 5.85
N GLY A 94 -7.39 11.43 5.63
CA GLY A 94 -8.31 11.39 4.49
C GLY A 94 -9.42 10.33 4.57
N LEU A 95 -9.55 9.65 5.71
CA LEU A 95 -10.61 8.66 5.97
C LEU A 95 -11.74 9.28 6.78
N THR A 96 -12.98 8.88 6.48
CA THR A 96 -14.15 9.20 7.29
C THR A 96 -14.62 7.94 8.00
N CYS A 97 -14.58 7.97 9.33
CA CYS A 97 -15.07 6.86 10.15
C CYS A 97 -16.53 7.12 10.61
N PRO A 98 -17.35 6.07 10.78
CA PRO A 98 -17.01 4.64 10.61
C PRO A 98 -16.81 4.25 9.14
N ILE A 99 -15.81 3.40 8.89
CA ILE A 99 -15.58 2.82 7.58
C ILE A 99 -16.53 1.63 7.40
N LYS A 100 -17.09 1.50 6.20
CA LYS A 100 -17.99 0.42 5.81
C LYS A 100 -17.26 -0.63 5.01
N ALA A 101 -17.65 -1.89 5.20
CA ALA A 101 -17.23 -2.96 4.31
C ALA A 101 -17.70 -2.70 2.87
N GLY A 102 -16.89 -3.11 1.89
CA GLY A 102 -17.24 -3.02 0.47
C GLY A 102 -16.24 -2.24 -0.35
#